data_AF-A0A5R8M0I4-F1
#
_entry.id   AF-A0A5R8M0I4-F1
#
_cell.length_a   1.000
_cell.length_b   1.000
_cell.length_c   1.000
_cell.angle_alpha   90.00
_cell.angle_beta   90.00
_cell.angle_gamma   90.00
#
_symmetry.space_group_name_H-M   'P 1'
#
loop_
_entity.id
_entity.type
_entity.pdbx_description
1 polymer ?
#
loop_
_entity_poly.entity_id
_entity_poly.type
_entity_poly.pdbx_seq_one_letter_code
_entity_poly.pdbx_strand_id
1 'polypeptide(L)'
;MPHPKASPFTKTEQVVGLSKISLEYSRPAARNRKVFGIQADGIPALVPFGRIWRVGANESTKISFDSDVKIEGKHLSKGTYALYIFPYEDQWEIVFHKNTSHWGDGRDNYNPEEDALRVSVIPLKTLAFQENLLLYFDELQHDAAQLIIHWASTKVQVSISFDTMSMMEKQIQQKLQDNPSAQTYYEIARYYQEQGIRLFDALTYLEKALQMHGETYYFYRVKALVEGDLGDYAAAIESTKKSIQLAEKENKDEFVRLNEKDIKVWQEELKNN
;
A
#
# COMPACT_ATOMS: atom_id res chain seq x y z
N MET A 1 -13.24 0.92 38.72
CA MET A 1 -11.93 1.51 38.36
C MET A 1 -11.59 1.07 36.94
N PRO A 2 -10.90 1.88 36.13
CA PRO A 2 -10.31 1.37 34.91
C PRO A 2 -9.29 0.28 35.28
N HIS A 3 -9.46 -0.93 34.75
CA HIS A 3 -8.54 -2.04 34.92
C HIS A 3 -7.90 -2.38 33.56
N PRO A 4 -6.64 -2.86 33.52
CA PRO A 4 -6.01 -3.29 32.28
C PRO A 4 -6.86 -4.32 31.55
N LYS A 5 -7.19 -4.07 30.28
CA LYS A 5 -7.94 -5.02 29.47
C LYS A 5 -7.05 -6.22 29.14
N ALA A 6 -7.58 -7.44 29.27
CA ALA A 6 -6.86 -8.67 28.96
C ALA A 6 -6.41 -8.76 27.49
N SER A 7 -7.15 -8.09 26.60
CA SER A 7 -6.81 -7.89 25.19
C SER A 7 -6.74 -6.39 24.92
N PRO A 8 -5.53 -5.79 24.89
CA PRO A 8 -5.36 -4.37 24.61
C PRO A 8 -5.84 -4.00 23.21
N PHE A 9 -6.41 -2.82 23.08
CA PHE A 9 -6.83 -2.24 21.79
C PHE A 9 -5.63 -1.64 21.06
N THR A 10 -5.66 -1.67 19.73
CA THR A 10 -4.70 -0.99 18.86
C THR A 10 -5.40 -0.44 17.63
N LYS A 11 -4.82 0.62 17.07
CA LYS A 11 -5.20 1.24 15.80
C LYS A 11 -3.95 1.48 14.96
N THR A 12 -4.02 1.16 13.68
CA THR A 12 -2.96 1.40 12.69
C THR A 12 -3.57 2.02 11.45
N GLU A 13 -2.88 3.00 10.86
CA GLU A 13 -3.22 3.57 9.56
C GLU A 13 -2.06 3.32 8.59
N GLN A 14 -2.38 2.99 7.35
CA GLN A 14 -1.42 2.74 6.28
C GLN A 14 -1.89 3.43 5.01
N VAL A 15 -0.97 4.13 4.35
CA VAL A 15 -1.20 4.69 3.01
C VAL A 15 -0.62 3.73 1.97
N VAL A 16 -1.41 3.43 0.93
CA VAL A 16 -1.02 2.60 -0.21
C VAL A 16 -1.46 3.35 -1.47
N GLY A 17 -0.52 3.74 -2.30
CA GLY A 17 -0.78 4.68 -3.40
C GLY A 17 -1.40 5.98 -2.89
N LEU A 18 -2.60 6.29 -3.36
CA LEU A 18 -3.37 7.46 -2.95
C LEU A 18 -4.44 7.16 -1.90
N SER A 19 -4.52 5.92 -1.42
CA SER A 19 -5.60 5.44 -0.56
C SER A 19 -5.10 5.17 0.85
N LYS A 20 -5.97 5.37 1.83
CA LYS A 20 -5.71 5.08 3.23
C LYS A 20 -6.52 3.89 3.72
N ILE A 21 -5.84 3.00 4.42
CA ILE A 21 -6.41 1.88 5.16
C ILE A 21 -6.28 2.16 6.65
N SER A 22 -7.38 2.01 7.41
CA SER A 22 -7.36 2.05 8.88
C SER A 22 -7.76 0.68 9.42
N LEU A 23 -7.04 0.20 10.43
CA LEU A 23 -7.28 -1.07 11.10
C LEU A 23 -7.41 -0.84 12.60
N GLU A 24 -8.51 -1.31 13.19
CA GLU A 24 -8.84 -1.15 14.60
C GLU A 24 -9.24 -2.49 15.21
N TYR A 25 -8.51 -2.98 16.21
CA TYR A 25 -8.78 -4.28 16.83
C TYR A 25 -8.22 -4.43 18.24
N SER A 26 -8.72 -5.41 18.98
CA SER A 26 -8.10 -5.86 20.24
C SER A 26 -7.26 -7.11 20.03
N ARG A 27 -6.13 -7.20 20.75
CA ARG A 27 -5.09 -8.22 20.56
C ARG A 27 -5.15 -9.34 21.62
N PRO A 28 -5.96 -10.40 21.45
CA PRO A 28 -5.95 -11.53 22.38
C PRO A 28 -4.60 -12.26 22.40
N ALA A 29 -4.27 -12.83 23.56
CA ALA A 29 -3.03 -13.59 23.79
C ALA A 29 -3.31 -15.10 23.77
N ALA A 30 -2.38 -15.90 23.24
CA ALA A 30 -2.50 -17.35 23.22
C ALA A 30 -2.46 -17.93 24.66
N ARG A 31 -1.54 -17.43 25.51
CA ARG A 31 -1.37 -17.83 26.91
C ARG A 31 -1.25 -19.35 27.09
N ASN A 32 -0.30 -19.96 26.38
CA ASN A 32 -0.04 -21.41 26.38
C ASN A 32 -1.21 -22.29 25.90
N ARG A 33 -2.27 -21.71 25.33
CA ARG A 33 -3.40 -22.46 24.77
C ARG A 33 -3.19 -22.69 23.28
N LYS A 34 -3.68 -23.82 22.77
CA LYS A 34 -3.76 -24.02 21.32
C LYS A 34 -4.74 -23.00 20.73
N VAL A 35 -4.29 -22.27 19.72
CA VAL A 35 -5.11 -21.21 19.10
C VAL A 35 -6.08 -21.80 18.09
N PHE A 36 -5.61 -22.55 17.09
CA PHE A 36 -6.46 -23.04 15.99
C PHE A 36 -6.74 -24.55 16.05
N GLY A 37 -7.93 -24.95 15.60
CA GLY A 37 -8.32 -26.35 15.40
C GLY A 37 -8.83 -27.07 16.65
N ILE A 38 -8.32 -28.28 16.90
CA ILE A 38 -8.69 -29.13 18.05
C ILE A 38 -7.45 -29.42 18.91
N GLN A 39 -7.61 -29.39 20.23
CA GLN A 39 -6.59 -29.73 21.21
C GLN A 39 -6.27 -31.23 21.21
N ALA A 40 -5.17 -31.64 21.86
CA ALA A 40 -4.74 -33.04 21.87
C ALA A 40 -5.73 -33.98 22.58
N ASP A 41 -6.51 -33.45 23.50
CA ASP A 41 -7.57 -34.15 24.25
C ASP A 41 -8.94 -34.15 23.54
N GLY A 42 -9.01 -33.64 22.30
CA GLY A 42 -10.24 -33.57 21.51
C GLY A 42 -11.11 -32.34 21.79
N ILE A 43 -10.71 -31.46 22.70
CA ILE A 43 -11.46 -30.23 23.01
C ILE A 43 -11.20 -29.17 21.92
N PRO A 44 -12.21 -28.42 21.44
CA PRO A 44 -11.99 -27.32 20.51
C PRO A 44 -10.95 -26.31 21.02
N ALA A 45 -10.10 -25.81 20.13
CA ALA A 45 -9.13 -24.75 20.43
C ALA A 45 -9.84 -23.40 20.63
N LEU A 46 -9.08 -22.33 20.88
CA LEU A 46 -9.64 -20.97 21.00
C LEU A 46 -10.44 -20.55 19.76
N VAL A 47 -9.94 -20.95 18.59
CA VAL A 47 -10.53 -20.74 17.28
C VAL A 47 -10.66 -22.12 16.60
N PRO A 48 -11.79 -22.82 16.79
CA PRO A 48 -12.02 -24.13 16.19
C PRO A 48 -12.16 -24.04 14.67
N PHE A 49 -11.70 -25.07 13.96
CA PHE A 49 -11.93 -25.17 12.52
C PHE A 49 -13.41 -25.39 12.19
N GLY A 50 -13.83 -24.94 11.01
CA GLY A 50 -15.21 -25.02 10.53
C GLY A 50 -16.19 -24.13 11.28
N ARG A 51 -15.70 -23.19 12.10
CA ARG A 51 -16.54 -22.25 12.86
C ARG A 51 -16.13 -20.81 12.58
N ILE A 52 -17.12 -19.94 12.39
CA ILE A 52 -16.86 -18.52 12.23
C ILE A 52 -16.15 -17.93 13.46
N TRP A 53 -15.18 -17.08 13.19
CA TRP A 53 -14.41 -16.32 14.14
C TRP A 53 -14.51 -14.82 13.82
N ARG A 54 -15.14 -14.06 14.72
CA ARG A 54 -14.99 -12.60 14.75
C ARG A 54 -13.56 -12.28 15.16
N VAL A 55 -12.75 -11.81 14.22
CA VAL A 55 -11.30 -11.63 14.43
C VAL A 55 -11.06 -10.70 15.63
N GLY A 56 -10.10 -11.08 16.49
CA GLY A 56 -9.76 -10.32 17.69
C GLY A 56 -10.62 -10.63 18.92
N ALA A 57 -10.70 -9.68 19.85
CA ALA A 57 -11.45 -9.78 21.10
C ALA A 57 -12.28 -8.50 21.35
N ASN A 58 -13.27 -8.56 22.24
CA ASN A 58 -14.16 -7.45 22.57
C ASN A 58 -15.02 -6.98 21.35
N GLU A 59 -14.80 -5.77 20.87
CA GLU A 59 -15.41 -5.21 19.66
C GLU A 59 -14.90 -5.88 18.38
N SER A 60 -15.75 -5.95 17.36
CA SER A 60 -15.36 -6.37 16.01
C SER A 60 -14.08 -5.68 15.54
N THR A 61 -13.15 -6.46 15.00
CA THR A 61 -12.03 -5.89 14.24
C THR A 61 -12.60 -5.12 13.05
N LYS A 62 -12.27 -3.84 12.94
CA LYS A 62 -12.73 -2.98 11.85
C LYS A 62 -11.58 -2.69 10.91
N ILE A 63 -11.84 -2.80 9.62
CA ILE A 63 -10.96 -2.32 8.54
C ILE A 63 -11.73 -1.30 7.71
N SER A 64 -11.11 -0.14 7.49
CA SER A 64 -11.71 0.96 6.74
C SER A 64 -10.85 1.32 5.54
N PHE A 65 -11.49 1.53 4.40
CA PHE A 65 -10.89 2.00 3.17
C PHE A 65 -11.53 3.33 2.78
N ASP A 66 -10.73 4.34 2.45
CA ASP A 66 -11.23 5.63 1.97
C ASP A 66 -11.53 5.67 0.46
N SER A 67 -11.13 4.61 -0.24
CA SER A 67 -11.22 4.44 -1.68
C SER A 67 -11.68 3.02 -2.00
N ASP A 68 -12.26 2.82 -3.19
CA ASP A 68 -12.59 1.48 -3.67
C ASP A 68 -11.32 0.65 -3.80
N VAL A 69 -11.43 -0.64 -3.46
CA VAL A 69 -10.27 -1.52 -3.28
C VAL A 69 -10.53 -2.86 -3.96
N LYS A 70 -9.47 -3.57 -4.33
CA LYS A 70 -9.53 -4.99 -4.67
C LYS A 70 -8.89 -5.79 -3.55
N ILE A 71 -9.60 -6.81 -3.09
CA ILE A 71 -9.12 -7.78 -2.12
C ILE A 71 -9.03 -9.13 -2.81
N GLU A 72 -7.85 -9.75 -2.86
CA GLU A 72 -7.62 -10.98 -3.65
C GLU A 72 -8.15 -10.84 -5.09
N GLY A 73 -7.93 -9.68 -5.70
CA GLY A 73 -8.41 -9.33 -7.05
C GLY A 73 -9.90 -9.02 -7.19
N LYS A 74 -10.72 -9.21 -6.13
CA LYS A 74 -12.17 -8.94 -6.15
C LYS A 74 -12.47 -7.53 -5.66
N HIS A 75 -13.37 -6.83 -6.35
CA HIS A 75 -13.77 -5.48 -5.97
C HIS A 75 -14.52 -5.44 -4.63
N LEU A 76 -14.19 -4.43 -3.82
CA LEU A 76 -14.89 -4.02 -2.60
C LEU A 76 -14.98 -2.50 -2.60
N SER A 77 -16.19 -1.96 -2.42
CA SER A 77 -16.39 -0.51 -2.36
C SER A 77 -15.68 0.09 -1.14
N LYS A 78 -15.39 1.39 -1.19
CA LYS A 78 -14.91 2.11 0.00
C LYS A 78 -15.90 2.00 1.16
N GLY A 79 -15.39 1.94 2.38
CA GLY A 79 -16.23 1.79 3.56
C GLY A 79 -15.50 1.20 4.75
N THR A 80 -16.24 0.98 5.83
CA THR A 80 -15.74 0.27 7.02
C THR A 80 -16.42 -1.08 7.12
N TYR A 81 -15.62 -2.12 7.33
CA TYR A 81 -16.06 -3.51 7.39
C TYR A 81 -15.57 -4.17 8.67
N ALA A 82 -16.39 -5.08 9.22
CA ALA A 82 -15.92 -6.00 10.25
C ALA A 82 -15.23 -7.20 9.61
N LEU A 83 -14.12 -7.65 10.20
CA LEU A 83 -13.39 -8.83 9.75
C LEU A 83 -13.88 -10.09 10.48
N TYR A 84 -14.34 -11.06 9.68
CA TYR A 84 -14.65 -12.42 10.11
C TYR A 84 -13.79 -13.42 9.35
N ILE A 85 -13.52 -14.56 9.97
CA ILE A 85 -12.78 -15.66 9.36
C ILE A 85 -13.51 -16.98 9.59
N PHE A 86 -13.60 -17.81 8.56
CA PHE A 86 -13.93 -19.22 8.67
C PHE A 86 -12.66 -20.03 8.44
N PRO A 87 -11.98 -20.48 9.51
CA PRO A 87 -10.73 -21.21 9.38
C PRO A 87 -11.00 -22.70 9.15
N TYR A 88 -10.31 -23.28 8.18
CA TYR A 88 -10.17 -24.72 7.99
C TYR A 88 -8.68 -25.10 8.01
N GLU A 89 -8.35 -26.38 7.86
CA GLU A 89 -6.96 -26.84 7.91
C GLU A 89 -6.12 -26.26 6.76
N ASP A 90 -6.63 -26.32 5.54
CA ASP A 90 -5.87 -25.97 4.32
C ASP A 90 -6.36 -24.70 3.62
N GLN A 91 -7.47 -24.12 4.09
CA GLN A 91 -8.07 -22.93 3.49
C GLN A 91 -8.82 -22.12 4.53
N TRP A 92 -8.66 -20.80 4.51
CA TRP A 92 -9.42 -19.88 5.36
C TRP A 92 -10.26 -18.97 4.48
N GLU A 93 -11.50 -18.74 4.86
CA GLU A 93 -12.34 -17.72 4.21
C GLU A 93 -12.30 -16.44 5.04
N ILE A 94 -11.83 -15.35 4.45
CA ILE A 94 -11.83 -14.03 5.05
C ILE A 94 -13.05 -13.28 4.54
N VAL A 95 -13.80 -12.69 5.47
CA VAL A 95 -15.07 -12.03 5.21
C VAL A 95 -15.00 -10.58 5.67
N PHE A 96 -15.37 -9.69 4.76
CA PHE A 96 -15.56 -8.27 4.99
C PHE A 96 -17.07 -8.02 5.14
N HIS A 97 -17.52 -7.86 6.38
CA HIS A 97 -18.93 -7.81 6.74
C HIS A 97 -19.41 -6.36 6.93
N LYS A 98 -20.60 -6.02 6.45
CA LYS A 98 -21.15 -4.65 6.51
C LYS A 98 -21.53 -4.24 7.93
N ASN A 99 -22.02 -5.16 8.75
CA ASN A 99 -22.37 -4.86 10.13
C ASN A 99 -21.13 -4.86 11.04
N THR A 100 -20.76 -3.68 11.54
CA THR A 100 -19.57 -3.45 12.36
C THR A 100 -19.86 -3.39 13.87
N SER A 101 -21.11 -3.60 14.27
CA SER A 101 -21.58 -3.38 15.64
C SER A 101 -21.51 -4.62 16.54
N HIS A 102 -21.27 -5.80 15.96
CA HIS A 102 -21.25 -7.05 16.70
C HIS A 102 -20.12 -7.10 17.74
N TRP A 103 -20.43 -7.79 18.84
CA TRP A 103 -19.55 -8.02 19.99
C TRP A 103 -19.43 -9.52 20.27
N GLY A 104 -18.46 -9.94 21.08
CA GLY A 104 -18.42 -11.30 21.62
C GLY A 104 -17.86 -12.31 20.62
N ASP A 105 -18.44 -13.49 20.44
CA ASP A 105 -18.02 -14.40 19.36
C ASP A 105 -18.72 -14.10 18.03
N GLY A 106 -19.74 -13.24 18.05
CA GLY A 106 -20.49 -12.76 16.89
C GLY A 106 -21.34 -13.83 16.19
N ARG A 107 -21.35 -15.07 16.67
CA ARG A 107 -21.90 -16.22 15.94
C ARG A 107 -23.41 -16.18 15.81
N ASP A 108 -24.09 -15.89 16.91
CA ASP A 108 -25.55 -15.89 16.97
C ASP A 108 -26.18 -14.74 16.17
N ASN A 109 -25.39 -13.71 15.85
CA ASN A 109 -25.84 -12.51 15.15
C ASN A 109 -25.27 -12.39 13.74
N TYR A 110 -24.46 -13.35 13.28
CA TYR A 110 -23.85 -13.30 11.97
C TYR A 110 -24.90 -13.59 10.89
N ASN A 111 -24.96 -12.73 9.87
CA ASN A 111 -25.85 -12.87 8.73
C ASN A 111 -25.06 -12.88 7.41
N PRO A 112 -24.98 -14.02 6.70
CA PRO A 112 -24.26 -14.10 5.41
C PRO A 112 -24.73 -13.08 4.36
N GLU A 113 -25.97 -12.62 4.40
CA GLU A 113 -26.51 -11.60 3.47
C GLU A 113 -25.86 -10.22 3.66
N GLU A 114 -25.19 -10.00 4.80
CA GLU A 114 -24.46 -8.78 5.12
C GLU A 114 -22.96 -8.87 4.75
N ASP A 115 -22.51 -9.99 4.17
CA ASP A 115 -21.17 -10.09 3.58
C ASP A 115 -21.05 -9.11 2.40
N ALA A 116 -20.11 -8.17 2.49
CA ALA A 116 -19.74 -7.33 1.34
C ALA A 116 -18.79 -8.08 0.41
N LEU A 117 -17.89 -8.88 0.97
CA LEU A 117 -16.95 -9.69 0.22
C LEU A 117 -16.47 -10.89 1.03
N ARG A 118 -16.31 -12.03 0.34
CA ARG A 118 -15.66 -13.25 0.84
C ARG A 118 -14.53 -13.67 -0.09
N VAL A 119 -13.36 -13.91 0.49
CA VAL A 119 -12.15 -14.36 -0.23
C VAL A 119 -11.54 -15.57 0.47
N SER A 120 -10.91 -16.45 -0.29
CA SER A 120 -10.25 -17.65 0.23
C SER A 120 -8.75 -17.47 0.18
N VAL A 121 -8.07 -17.78 1.27
CA VAL A 121 -6.60 -17.70 1.41
C VAL A 121 -6.05 -18.96 2.05
N ILE A 122 -4.76 -19.23 1.85
CA ILE A 122 -4.11 -20.43 2.39
C ILE A 122 -3.40 -20.07 3.71
N PRO A 123 -3.66 -20.79 4.82
CA PRO A 123 -2.91 -20.61 6.06
C PRO A 123 -1.48 -21.13 5.91
N LEU A 124 -0.52 -20.34 6.37
CA LEU A 124 0.90 -20.66 6.36
C LEU A 124 1.37 -20.92 7.80
N LYS A 125 2.17 -21.98 7.98
CA LYS A 125 2.87 -22.21 9.24
C LYS A 125 4.07 -21.27 9.34
N THR A 126 4.28 -20.70 10.52
CA THR A 126 5.42 -19.83 10.83
C THR A 126 6.35 -20.49 11.85
N LEU A 127 7.66 -20.27 11.69
CA LEU A 127 8.64 -20.74 12.67
C LEU A 127 8.55 -19.94 13.98
N ALA A 128 8.41 -18.61 13.87
CA ALA A 128 8.24 -17.74 15.02
C ALA A 128 6.82 -17.88 15.60
N PHE A 129 6.75 -17.96 16.94
CA PHE A 129 5.50 -17.99 17.67
C PHE A 129 5.06 -16.57 18.03
N GLN A 130 3.86 -16.19 17.59
CA GLN A 130 3.26 -14.89 17.84
C GLN A 130 2.28 -14.97 19.02
N GLU A 131 2.66 -14.48 20.20
CA GLU A 131 1.86 -14.60 21.43
C GLU A 131 0.52 -13.86 21.35
N ASN A 132 0.54 -12.60 20.95
CA ASN A 132 -0.66 -11.78 20.76
C ASN A 132 -1.05 -11.74 19.29
N LEU A 133 -2.35 -11.86 18.99
CA LEU A 133 -2.86 -11.63 17.64
C LEU A 133 -2.29 -10.32 17.07
N LEU A 134 -1.70 -10.42 15.89
CA LEU A 134 -1.09 -9.33 15.18
C LEU A 134 -1.69 -9.26 13.77
N LEU A 135 -2.37 -8.15 13.49
CA LEU A 135 -2.77 -7.74 12.16
C LEU A 135 -1.92 -6.53 11.76
N TYR A 136 -1.32 -6.57 10.59
CA TYR A 136 -0.42 -5.53 10.08
C TYR A 136 -0.38 -5.54 8.55
N PHE A 137 0.13 -4.45 7.97
CA PHE A 137 0.38 -4.34 6.53
C PHE A 137 1.87 -4.54 6.25
N ASP A 138 2.18 -5.27 5.19
CA ASP A 138 3.55 -5.51 4.72
C ASP A 138 3.57 -5.60 3.20
N GLU A 139 4.76 -5.82 2.62
CA GLU A 139 4.99 -5.94 1.16
C GLU A 139 4.37 -4.76 0.40
N LEU A 140 4.58 -3.55 0.94
CA LEU A 140 4.05 -2.31 0.37
C LEU A 140 4.64 -2.05 -1.03
N GLN A 141 3.74 -1.76 -1.96
CA GLN A 141 4.03 -1.35 -3.34
C GLN A 141 3.36 -0.01 -3.62
N HIS A 142 3.56 0.53 -4.82
CA HIS A 142 2.96 1.80 -5.23
C HIS A 142 1.43 1.78 -5.22
N ASP A 143 0.80 0.63 -5.41
CA ASP A 143 -0.65 0.48 -5.50
C ASP A 143 -1.20 -0.72 -4.72
N ALA A 144 -0.34 -1.46 -4.01
CA ALA A 144 -0.72 -2.69 -3.33
C ALA A 144 -0.03 -2.88 -1.98
N ALA A 145 -0.61 -3.75 -1.15
CA ALA A 145 -0.08 -4.19 0.13
C ALA A 145 -0.63 -5.58 0.48
N GLN A 146 -0.01 -6.24 1.45
CA GLN A 146 -0.54 -7.46 2.06
C GLN A 146 -1.07 -7.14 3.47
N LEU A 147 -2.34 -7.45 3.75
CA LEU A 147 -2.82 -7.56 5.12
C LEU A 147 -2.43 -8.93 5.67
N ILE A 148 -1.60 -8.94 6.70
CA ILE A 148 -1.15 -10.16 7.35
C ILE A 148 -1.87 -10.33 8.69
N ILE A 149 -2.49 -11.49 8.89
CA ILE A 149 -3.11 -11.89 10.16
C ILE A 149 -2.27 -13.03 10.74
N HIS A 150 -1.56 -12.78 11.85
CA HIS A 150 -0.62 -13.72 12.46
C HIS A 150 -0.96 -13.96 13.93
N TRP A 151 -1.14 -15.23 14.30
CA TRP A 151 -1.30 -15.63 15.70
C TRP A 151 -0.76 -17.05 15.94
N ALA A 152 -0.08 -17.26 17.07
CA ALA A 152 0.71 -18.46 17.33
C ALA A 152 1.68 -18.74 16.17
N SER A 153 1.71 -19.98 15.67
CA SER A 153 2.56 -20.40 14.56
C SER A 153 1.81 -20.44 13.22
N THR A 154 0.79 -19.59 13.05
CA THR A 154 -0.05 -19.56 11.83
C THR A 154 -0.26 -18.13 11.37
N LYS A 155 -0.03 -17.87 10.07
CA LYS A 155 -0.39 -16.61 9.44
C LYS A 155 -1.22 -16.84 8.17
N VAL A 156 -2.07 -15.88 7.84
CA VAL A 156 -2.66 -15.74 6.50
C VAL A 156 -2.28 -14.37 5.94
N GLN A 157 -2.21 -14.28 4.62
CA GLN A 157 -1.91 -13.05 3.89
C GLN A 157 -3.10 -12.78 2.96
N VAL A 158 -3.53 -11.52 2.90
CA VAL A 158 -4.63 -11.06 2.06
C VAL A 158 -4.13 -9.90 1.20
N SER A 159 -4.10 -10.09 -0.11
CA SER A 159 -3.69 -9.08 -1.08
C SER A 159 -4.72 -7.97 -1.15
N ILE A 160 -4.23 -6.74 -1.05
CA ILE A 160 -5.00 -5.50 -1.16
C ILE A 160 -4.36 -4.67 -2.26
N SER A 161 -5.14 -4.23 -3.24
CA SER A 161 -4.66 -3.33 -4.29
C SER A 161 -5.67 -2.25 -4.62
N PHE A 162 -5.18 -1.10 -5.05
CA PHE A 162 -5.96 0.05 -5.46
C PHE A 162 -5.71 0.36 -6.93
N ASP A 163 -6.71 0.93 -7.61
CA ASP A 163 -6.54 1.43 -8.98
C ASP A 163 -5.86 2.82 -8.96
N THR A 164 -4.64 2.85 -8.42
CA THR A 164 -3.87 4.08 -8.19
C THR A 164 -3.61 4.82 -9.49
N MET A 165 -3.38 4.10 -10.59
CA MET A 165 -3.19 4.69 -11.92
C MET A 165 -4.43 5.48 -12.34
N SER A 166 -5.63 4.89 -12.32
CA SER A 166 -6.85 5.62 -12.70
C SER A 166 -7.15 6.78 -11.75
N MET A 167 -6.82 6.67 -10.47
CA MET A 167 -6.95 7.78 -9.52
C MET A 167 -6.00 8.93 -9.86
N MET A 168 -4.73 8.62 -10.17
CA MET A 168 -3.74 9.59 -10.59
C MET A 168 -4.15 10.28 -11.90
N GLU A 169 -4.61 9.52 -12.90
CA GLU A 169 -5.07 10.10 -14.18
C GLU A 169 -6.20 11.11 -13.99
N LYS A 170 -7.18 10.81 -13.13
CA LYS A 170 -8.27 11.75 -12.80
C LYS A 170 -7.73 13.02 -12.13
N GLN A 171 -6.81 12.88 -11.18
CA GLN A 171 -6.18 14.04 -10.51
C GLN A 171 -5.37 14.88 -11.50
N ILE A 172 -4.61 14.23 -12.39
CA ILE A 172 -3.84 14.89 -13.44
C ILE A 172 -4.76 15.67 -14.38
N GLN A 173 -5.84 15.04 -14.86
CA GLN A 173 -6.81 15.70 -15.74
C GLN A 173 -7.44 16.92 -15.06
N GLN A 174 -7.80 16.82 -13.79
CA GLN A 174 -8.35 17.94 -13.03
C GLN A 174 -7.32 19.07 -12.87
N LYS A 175 -6.09 18.76 -12.47
CA LYS A 175 -5.00 19.75 -12.34
C LYS A 175 -4.68 20.46 -13.66
N LEU A 176 -4.75 19.75 -14.79
CA LEU A 176 -4.52 20.34 -16.10
C LEU A 176 -5.63 21.30 -16.54
N GLN A 177 -6.85 21.16 -16.00
CA GLN A 177 -7.97 22.04 -16.29
C GLN A 177 -8.01 23.29 -15.40
N ASP A 178 -7.38 23.23 -14.22
CA ASP A 178 -7.41 24.29 -13.21
C ASP A 178 -6.13 25.14 -13.22
N ASN A 179 -6.01 26.01 -14.23
CA ASN A 179 -4.91 26.98 -14.40
C ASN A 179 -3.51 26.44 -13.99
N PRO A 180 -3.01 25.40 -14.69
CA PRO A 180 -1.84 24.66 -14.27
C PRO A 180 -0.57 25.52 -14.24
N SER A 181 0.17 25.46 -13.14
CA SER A 181 1.45 26.13 -12.94
C SER A 181 2.63 25.34 -13.52
N ALA A 182 3.82 25.96 -13.59
CA ALA A 182 5.07 25.25 -13.90
C ALA A 182 5.27 24.02 -13.00
N GLN A 183 5.02 24.18 -11.69
CA GLN A 183 5.08 23.11 -10.70
C GLN A 183 4.07 21.99 -10.99
N THR A 184 2.87 22.33 -11.48
CA THR A 184 1.85 21.34 -11.85
C THR A 184 2.34 20.44 -12.98
N TYR A 185 2.89 21.02 -14.05
CA TYR A 185 3.45 20.25 -15.16
C TYR A 185 4.63 19.38 -14.74
N TYR A 186 5.51 19.93 -13.89
CA TYR A 186 6.62 19.16 -13.33
C TYR A 186 6.15 17.96 -12.51
N GLU A 187 5.17 18.13 -11.62
CA GLU A 187 4.65 17.03 -10.78
C GLU A 187 4.06 15.90 -11.63
N ILE A 188 3.34 16.25 -12.69
CA ILE A 188 2.75 15.28 -13.63
C ILE A 188 3.87 14.54 -14.37
N ALA A 189 4.85 15.26 -14.91
CA ALA A 189 5.96 14.67 -15.65
C ALA A 189 6.84 13.78 -14.77
N ARG A 190 7.10 14.19 -13.53
CA ARG A 190 7.83 13.40 -12.55
C ARG A 190 7.09 12.09 -12.25
N TYR A 191 5.78 12.14 -12.05
CA TYR A 191 4.99 10.92 -11.86
C TYR A 191 5.13 9.96 -13.05
N TYR A 192 5.00 10.47 -14.28
CA TYR A 192 5.18 9.67 -15.50
C TYR A 192 6.58 9.04 -15.59
N GLN A 193 7.63 9.80 -15.26
CA GLN A 193 9.01 9.32 -15.20
C GLN A 193 9.19 8.22 -14.15
N GLU A 194 8.73 8.44 -12.92
CA GLU A 194 8.85 7.47 -11.81
C GLU A 194 8.10 6.16 -12.10
N GLN A 195 7.01 6.22 -12.87
CA GLN A 195 6.25 5.04 -13.29
C GLN A 195 6.77 4.41 -14.60
N GLY A 196 7.71 5.06 -15.31
CA GLY A 196 8.18 4.61 -16.62
C GLY A 196 7.10 4.60 -17.71
N ILE A 197 6.10 5.48 -17.61
CA ILE A 197 4.97 5.59 -18.55
C ILE A 197 4.95 6.96 -19.22
N ARG A 198 4.38 7.04 -20.42
CA ARG A 198 4.10 8.32 -21.12
C ARG A 198 5.30 9.28 -21.16
N LEU A 199 6.51 8.75 -21.39
CA LEU A 199 7.76 9.51 -21.32
C LEU A 199 7.81 10.71 -22.28
N PHE A 200 7.22 10.59 -23.48
CA PHE A 200 7.09 11.73 -24.41
C PHE A 200 6.20 12.85 -23.86
N ASP A 201 5.10 12.51 -23.18
CA ASP A 201 4.24 13.49 -22.51
C ASP A 201 4.96 14.12 -21.31
N ALA A 202 5.73 13.32 -20.57
CA ALA A 202 6.56 13.81 -19.47
C ALA A 202 7.57 14.86 -19.95
N LEU A 203 8.28 14.58 -21.04
CA LEU A 203 9.23 15.53 -21.65
C LEU A 203 8.51 16.81 -22.08
N THR A 204 7.38 16.68 -22.78
CA THR A 204 6.56 17.82 -23.22
C THR A 204 6.12 18.70 -22.04
N TYR A 205 5.68 18.09 -20.94
CA TYR A 205 5.29 18.83 -19.74
C TYR A 205 6.48 19.49 -19.04
N LEU A 206 7.66 18.87 -19.01
CA LEU A 206 8.87 19.50 -18.45
C LEU A 206 9.30 20.71 -19.27
N GLU A 207 9.27 20.62 -20.60
CA GLU A 207 9.56 21.76 -21.48
C GLU A 207 8.57 22.91 -21.24
N LYS A 208 7.28 22.61 -21.14
CA LYS A 208 6.26 23.60 -20.80
C LYS A 208 6.49 24.22 -19.43
N ALA A 209 6.86 23.41 -18.44
CA ALA A 209 7.17 23.87 -17.09
C ALA A 209 8.36 24.86 -17.10
N LEU A 210 9.41 24.56 -17.86
CA LEU A 210 10.59 25.43 -18.03
C LEU A 210 10.23 26.75 -18.74
N GLN A 211 9.39 26.70 -19.78
CA GLN A 211 8.89 27.90 -20.47
C GLN A 211 8.06 28.82 -19.54
N MET A 212 7.44 28.25 -18.50
CA MET A 212 6.69 28.97 -17.48
C MET A 212 7.56 29.45 -16.31
N HIS A 213 8.85 29.70 -16.54
CA HIS A 213 9.84 30.11 -15.54
C HIS A 213 10.08 29.07 -14.43
N GLY A 214 9.89 27.79 -14.71
CA GLY A 214 10.15 26.67 -13.80
C GLY A 214 11.63 26.25 -13.70
N GLU A 215 12.58 27.14 -14.00
CA GLU A 215 14.01 26.80 -14.07
C GLU A 215 14.61 26.50 -12.69
N THR A 216 14.46 25.25 -12.25
CA THR A 216 15.01 24.74 -10.99
C THR A 216 15.90 23.53 -11.26
N TYR A 217 16.87 23.27 -10.37
CA TYR A 217 17.76 22.12 -10.53
C TYR A 217 16.99 20.81 -10.67
N TYR A 218 15.88 20.65 -9.94
CA TYR A 218 15.11 19.42 -9.91
C TYR A 218 14.20 19.25 -11.13
N PHE A 219 13.72 20.33 -11.77
CA PHE A 219 13.04 20.24 -13.08
C PHE A 219 14.00 19.71 -14.15
N TYR A 220 15.20 20.30 -14.25
CA TYR A 220 16.22 19.85 -15.19
C TYR A 220 16.70 18.43 -14.90
N ARG A 221 16.75 18.01 -13.63
CA ARG A 221 17.07 16.63 -13.26
C ARG A 221 16.04 15.65 -13.81
N VAL A 222 14.75 15.88 -13.56
CA VAL A 222 13.69 14.97 -14.06
C VAL A 222 13.66 14.98 -15.59
N LYS A 223 13.88 16.15 -16.24
CA LYS A 223 14.01 16.22 -17.70
C LYS A 223 15.13 15.33 -18.22
N ALA A 224 16.30 15.40 -17.58
CA ALA A 224 17.43 14.56 -17.96
C ALA A 224 17.14 13.06 -17.79
N LEU A 225 16.46 12.67 -16.70
CA LEU A 225 16.06 11.27 -16.50
C LEU A 225 15.10 10.80 -17.59
N VAL A 226 14.08 11.61 -17.93
CA VAL A 226 13.15 11.29 -19.02
C VAL A 226 13.88 11.17 -20.37
N GLU A 227 14.80 12.09 -20.69
CA GLU A 227 15.62 12.03 -21.91
C GLU A 227 16.47 10.76 -21.94
N GLY A 228 17.08 10.39 -20.82
CA GLY A 228 17.84 9.15 -20.69
C GLY A 228 16.98 7.90 -20.85
N ASP A 229 15.78 7.88 -20.25
CA ASP A 229 14.80 6.78 -20.38
C ASP A 229 14.27 6.66 -21.82
N LEU A 230 14.24 7.76 -22.58
CA LEU A 230 13.93 7.80 -24.01
C LEU A 230 15.12 7.45 -24.92
N GLY A 231 16.32 7.28 -24.35
CA GLY A 231 17.56 6.99 -25.09
C GLY A 231 18.25 8.20 -25.72
N ASP A 232 17.76 9.43 -25.47
CA ASP A 232 18.44 10.66 -25.91
C ASP A 232 19.52 11.07 -24.89
N TYR A 233 20.57 10.27 -24.82
CA TYR A 233 21.66 10.45 -23.87
C TYR A 233 22.41 11.78 -24.05
N ALA A 234 22.44 12.32 -25.27
CA ALA A 234 23.06 13.61 -25.54
C ALA A 234 22.28 14.74 -24.86
N ALA A 235 20.95 14.80 -25.08
CA ALA A 235 20.08 15.76 -24.42
C ALA A 235 20.09 15.57 -22.90
N ALA A 236 20.04 14.31 -22.43
CA ALA A 236 20.07 13.98 -21.02
C ALA A 236 21.30 14.56 -20.31
N ILE A 237 22.49 14.42 -20.92
CA ILE A 237 23.73 15.01 -20.39
C ILE A 237 23.67 16.54 -20.34
N GLU A 238 23.08 17.20 -21.34
CA GLU A 238 22.93 18.66 -21.36
C GLU A 238 21.99 19.15 -20.26
N SER A 239 20.82 18.53 -20.12
CA SER A 239 19.87 18.82 -19.05
C SER A 239 20.48 18.59 -17.67
N THR A 240 21.27 17.52 -17.50
CA THR A 240 21.97 17.25 -16.24
C THR A 240 23.02 18.30 -15.89
N LYS A 241 23.78 18.82 -16.87
CA LYS A 241 24.72 19.93 -16.64
C LYS A 241 24.01 21.18 -16.13
N LYS A 242 22.82 21.49 -16.67
CA LYS A 242 21.97 22.58 -16.16
C LYS A 242 21.50 22.32 -14.73
N SER A 243 21.10 21.09 -14.44
CA SER A 243 20.71 20.68 -13.08
C SER A 243 21.86 20.87 -12.09
N ILE A 244 23.08 20.41 -12.41
CA ILE A 244 24.28 20.60 -11.55
C ILE A 244 24.53 22.09 -11.30
N GLN A 245 24.56 22.91 -12.35
CA GLN A 245 24.83 24.35 -12.22
C GLN A 245 23.86 25.05 -11.26
N LEU A 246 22.58 24.68 -11.29
CA LEU A 246 21.56 25.23 -10.39
C LEU A 246 21.66 24.64 -8.98
N ALA A 247 21.93 23.34 -8.85
CA ALA A 247 22.09 22.66 -7.58
C ALA A 247 23.28 23.20 -6.77
N GLU A 248 24.41 23.47 -7.42
CA GLU A 248 25.60 24.05 -6.80
C GLU A 248 25.31 25.45 -6.23
N LYS A 249 24.59 26.29 -6.98
CA LYS A 249 24.19 27.64 -6.51
C LYS A 249 23.33 27.59 -5.25
N GLU A 250 22.57 26.52 -5.05
CA GLU A 250 21.69 26.31 -3.90
C GLU A 250 22.31 25.39 -2.83
N ASN A 251 23.59 25.02 -2.96
CA ASN A 251 24.30 24.08 -2.08
C ASN A 251 23.57 22.73 -1.91
N LYS A 252 23.08 22.17 -3.03
CA LYS A 252 22.37 20.89 -3.11
C LYS A 252 23.29 19.76 -3.56
N ASP A 253 24.34 19.49 -2.78
CA ASP A 253 25.42 18.54 -3.12
C ASP A 253 24.94 17.12 -3.46
N GLU A 254 23.84 16.67 -2.87
CA GLU A 254 23.23 15.39 -3.21
C GLU A 254 22.82 15.33 -4.69
N PHE A 255 22.17 16.38 -5.19
CA PHE A 255 21.71 16.44 -6.58
C PHE A 255 22.90 16.54 -7.54
N VAL A 256 23.97 17.24 -7.17
CA VAL A 256 25.22 17.26 -7.95
C VAL A 256 25.76 15.85 -8.12
N ARG A 257 25.92 15.09 -7.02
CA ARG A 257 26.45 13.72 -7.08
C ARG A 257 25.58 12.76 -7.89
N LEU A 258 24.25 12.86 -7.74
CA LEU A 258 23.32 12.02 -8.50
C LEU A 258 23.44 12.31 -10.00
N ASN A 259 23.47 13.58 -10.37
CA ASN A 259 23.62 14.03 -11.75
C ASN A 259 24.97 13.61 -12.37
N GLU A 260 26.08 13.74 -11.63
CA GLU A 260 27.39 13.28 -12.09
C GLU A 260 27.44 11.76 -12.33
N LYS A 261 26.73 10.99 -11.50
CA LYS A 261 26.58 9.54 -11.70
C LYS A 261 25.83 9.25 -13.00
N ASP A 262 24.70 9.91 -13.23
CA ASP A 262 23.87 9.70 -14.41
C ASP A 262 24.62 10.08 -15.71
N ILE A 263 25.40 11.17 -15.70
CA ILE A 263 26.29 11.55 -16.83
C ILE A 263 27.26 10.42 -17.17
N LYS A 264 27.89 9.78 -16.19
CA LYS A 264 28.86 8.71 -16.45
C LYS A 264 28.21 7.53 -17.17
N VAL A 265 27.03 7.13 -16.72
CA VAL A 265 26.25 6.04 -17.34
C VAL A 265 25.92 6.41 -18.78
N TRP A 266 25.33 7.58 -19.03
CA TRP A 266 24.94 7.98 -20.38
C TRP A 266 26.12 8.24 -21.32
N GLN A 267 27.28 8.66 -20.80
CA GLN A 267 28.52 8.75 -21.58
C GLN A 267 29.04 7.39 -22.02
N GLU A 268 28.82 6.34 -21.23
CA GLU A 268 29.15 4.97 -21.63
C GLU A 268 28.17 4.46 -22.68
N GLU A 269 26.86 4.70 -22.50
CA GLU A 269 25.84 4.34 -23.48
C GLU A 269 26.07 5.01 -24.85
N LEU A 270 26.47 6.28 -24.88
CA LEU A 270 26.83 6.98 -26.11
C LEU A 270 28.06 6.42 -26.84
N LYS A 271 28.95 5.70 -26.12
CA LYS A 271 30.11 5.05 -26.75
C LYS A 271 29.77 3.66 -27.29
N ASN A 272 28.70 3.06 -26.77
CA ASN A 272 28.28 1.70 -27.10
C ASN A 272 27.23 1.66 -28.23
N ASN A 273 26.57 2.79 -28.52
CA ASN A 273 25.65 3.00 -29.63
C ASN A 273 26.33 3.68 -30.83
#